data_AF-A0A3M0CFK2-F1
#
_entry.id   AF-A0A3M0CFK2-F1
#
_cell.length_a   1.000
_cell.length_b   1.000
_cell.length_c   1.000
_cell.angle_alpha   90.00
_cell.angle_beta   90.00
_cell.angle_gamma   90.00
#
_symmetry.space_group_name_H-M   'P 1'
#
loop_
_entity.id
_entity.type
_entity.pdbx_description
1 polymer ?
#
loop_
_entity_poly.entity_id
_entity_poly.type
_entity_poly.pdbx_seq_one_letter_code
_entity_poly.pdbx_strand_id
1 'polypeptide(L)'
;MAANLSFRKLHAVHAWTGVITALVLFVIVLTGAVAVFARVEVAAWADPSIGPRLSEDFRYDATVRAGLERFSRDHGAHGLIIVFPPRPGSGVGHVSIAEGGGHSHDGMVYQYDAGAGGRLRAAKPGDTEILYKTDWTTPLSSFLVHLHTDLWLPAPWGRFATGFLGLTLLISAVSGVVIHRKLFRRMFSFRRGRSRAVTVRELHKTLGVWTLLFNLMIGFTGTLLSFATALLLPAVALVSFGGDMERIEATFVGAGAPSGVYARTADLDGLMRDVGARAPGFQPTIVHLHHFDDAGALVDISGFEPGNASQVKYRYHGASGAFAARLDGISDTAALSKTLALLLGLHFGNFAGPAVKAVWSVLGIVSSLLVLTGMMTWIERRALRAGARARRGHAVLSRLTAGVGFGLPLALAGVFAAAHLTGGPASMAVIQTVFWAGLVLSFCGMLRVRDLRAGMAFGAGVTGMLWLLAPALKATAGGEPFWQAFARLRFAAGVADLVLIGLGVLFMLLALRLARRGTVTHDPLPVGTAPRGPVNQAAE
;
A
#
# COMPACT_ATOMS: atom_id res chain seq x y z
N MET A 1 -20.86 7.55 39.48
CA MET A 1 -19.38 7.69 39.52
C MET A 1 -18.67 6.74 38.53
N ALA A 2 -19.02 5.45 38.47
CA ALA A 2 -18.39 4.45 37.58
C ALA A 2 -18.48 4.75 36.07
N ALA A 3 -19.60 5.27 35.57
CA ALA A 3 -19.77 5.62 34.14
C ALA A 3 -18.80 6.74 33.67
N ASN A 4 -18.51 7.72 34.53
CA ASN A 4 -17.54 8.79 34.23
C ASN A 4 -16.09 8.29 34.23
N LEU A 5 -15.79 7.28 35.05
CA LEU A 5 -14.46 6.67 35.10
C LEU A 5 -14.18 5.85 33.81
N SER A 6 -15.18 5.12 33.32
CA SER A 6 -15.11 4.38 32.05
C SER A 6 -14.86 5.31 30.85
N PHE A 7 -15.57 6.44 30.78
CA PHE A 7 -15.41 7.40 29.68
C PHE A 7 -14.03 8.09 29.65
N ARG A 8 -13.47 8.44 30.82
CA ARG A 8 -12.10 9.00 30.92
C ARG A 8 -11.04 7.99 30.48
N LYS A 9 -11.18 6.73 30.90
CA LYS A 9 -10.27 5.64 30.49
C LYS A 9 -10.30 5.43 28.98
N LEU A 10 -11.48 5.41 28.36
CA LEU A 10 -11.61 5.26 26.91
C LEU A 10 -10.96 6.42 26.13
N HIS A 11 -11.16 7.66 26.59
CA HIS A 11 -10.45 8.81 26.02
C HIS A 11 -8.93 8.71 26.14
N ALA A 12 -8.44 8.16 27.27
CA ALA A 12 -7.02 7.94 27.46
C ALA A 12 -6.49 6.88 26.49
N VAL A 13 -7.21 5.76 26.33
CA VAL A 13 -6.87 4.71 25.34
C VAL A 13 -6.79 5.32 23.94
N HIS A 14 -7.86 5.98 23.47
CA HIS A 14 -7.87 6.63 22.15
C HIS A 14 -6.70 7.61 21.96
N ALA A 15 -6.45 8.46 22.95
CA ALA A 15 -5.40 9.48 22.87
C ALA A 15 -3.97 8.88 22.89
N TRP A 16 -3.71 7.87 23.72
CA TRP A 16 -2.39 7.26 23.84
C TRP A 16 -2.09 6.30 22.70
N THR A 17 -3.05 5.46 22.33
CA THR A 17 -2.93 4.56 21.16
C THR A 17 -2.65 5.38 19.90
N GLY A 18 -3.39 6.47 19.68
CA GLY A 18 -3.16 7.34 18.54
C GLY A 18 -1.79 8.01 18.54
N VAL A 19 -1.33 8.56 19.66
CA VAL A 19 -0.07 9.33 19.71
C VAL A 19 1.18 8.46 19.66
N ILE A 20 1.18 7.31 20.33
CA ILE A 20 2.35 6.42 20.35
C ILE A 20 2.70 5.97 18.94
N THR A 21 1.71 5.67 18.10
CA THR A 21 1.94 5.17 16.75
C THR A 21 1.80 6.23 15.65
N ALA A 22 1.32 7.44 15.94
CA ALA A 22 0.90 8.40 14.93
C ALA A 22 1.94 8.72 13.85
N LEU A 23 3.23 8.88 14.21
CA LEU A 23 4.25 9.22 13.21
C LEU A 23 4.45 8.10 12.19
N VAL A 24 4.55 6.85 12.65
CA VAL A 24 4.74 5.69 11.76
C VAL A 24 3.42 5.31 11.06
N LEU A 25 2.29 5.43 11.76
CA LEU A 25 0.96 5.22 11.17
C LEU A 25 0.70 6.24 10.05
N PHE A 26 1.14 7.49 10.19
CA PHE A 26 1.08 8.48 9.12
C PHE A 26 1.89 8.02 7.89
N VAL A 27 3.08 7.42 8.08
CA VAL A 27 3.85 6.84 6.98
C VAL A 27 3.03 5.78 6.26
N ILE A 28 2.54 4.78 6.98
CA ILE A 28 1.78 3.66 6.40
C ILE A 28 0.52 4.12 5.67
N VAL A 29 -0.28 4.99 6.29
CA VAL A 29 -1.55 5.43 5.71
C VAL A 29 -1.31 6.29 4.47
N LEU A 30 -0.30 7.18 4.49
CA LEU A 30 0.03 8.00 3.31
C LEU A 30 0.64 7.15 2.18
N THR A 31 1.56 6.24 2.49
CA THR A 31 2.17 5.37 1.48
C THR A 31 1.15 4.40 0.89
N GLY A 32 0.19 3.93 1.69
CA GLY A 32 -0.94 3.12 1.21
C GLY A 32 -1.80 3.87 0.20
N ALA A 33 -2.09 5.15 0.44
CA ALA A 33 -2.83 6.00 -0.50
C ALA A 33 -2.14 6.15 -1.88
N VAL A 34 -0.81 6.05 -1.91
CA VAL A 34 0.00 6.07 -3.14
C VAL A 34 0.12 4.66 -3.74
N ALA A 35 0.25 3.62 -2.91
CA ALA A 35 0.48 2.23 -3.31
C ALA A 35 -0.65 1.63 -4.16
N VAL A 36 -1.88 2.16 -4.03
CA VAL A 36 -3.03 1.80 -4.88
C VAL A 36 -2.71 1.97 -6.39
N PHE A 37 -1.83 2.92 -6.73
CA PHE A 37 -1.40 3.20 -8.10
C PHE A 37 -0.06 2.58 -8.47
N ALA A 38 0.66 1.98 -7.51
CA ALA A 38 2.05 1.56 -7.72
C ALA A 38 2.17 0.57 -8.88
N ARG A 39 1.36 -0.49 -8.83
CA ARG A 39 1.51 -1.69 -9.68
C ARG A 39 1.19 -1.52 -11.16
N VAL A 40 0.53 -0.43 -11.57
CA VAL A 40 0.15 -0.21 -12.97
C VAL A 40 0.52 1.20 -13.39
N GLU A 41 -0.04 2.20 -12.73
CA GLU A 41 0.11 3.59 -13.15
C GLU A 41 1.53 4.13 -12.88
N VAL A 42 2.07 3.92 -11.67
CA VAL A 42 3.44 4.36 -11.34
C VAL A 42 4.48 3.54 -12.10
N ALA A 43 4.23 2.25 -12.28
CA ALA A 43 5.05 1.38 -13.12
C ALA A 43 5.17 1.90 -14.55
N ALA A 44 4.04 2.12 -15.22
CA ALA A 44 3.98 2.63 -16.59
C ALA A 44 4.52 4.05 -16.72
N TRP A 45 4.41 4.86 -15.66
CA TRP A 45 5.00 6.20 -15.62
C TRP A 45 6.52 6.16 -15.51
N ALA A 46 7.06 5.30 -14.64
CA ALA A 46 8.48 5.21 -14.33
C ALA A 46 9.31 4.50 -15.41
N ASP A 47 8.70 3.65 -16.23
CA ASP A 47 9.37 2.99 -17.35
C ASP A 47 8.49 3.05 -18.61
N PRO A 48 8.84 3.89 -19.60
CA PRO A 48 8.08 4.04 -20.83
C PRO A 48 8.03 2.77 -21.69
N SER A 49 8.93 1.80 -21.50
CA SER A 49 8.84 0.49 -22.17
C SER A 49 7.62 -0.29 -21.70
N ILE A 50 7.05 0.08 -20.55
CA ILE A 50 5.83 -0.50 -20.01
C ILE A 50 4.60 0.12 -20.73
N GLY A 51 4.10 -0.56 -21.76
CA GLY A 51 2.90 -0.20 -22.53
C GLY A 51 1.53 -0.43 -21.82
N PRO A 52 0.39 -0.32 -22.52
CA PRO A 52 -0.94 -0.55 -21.93
C PRO A 52 -1.61 -1.87 -22.33
N ARG A 53 -0.99 -2.74 -23.14
CA ARG A 53 -1.61 -3.99 -23.64
C ARG A 53 -0.92 -5.22 -23.07
N LEU A 54 -1.72 -6.23 -22.70
CA LEU A 54 -1.20 -7.60 -22.51
C LEU A 54 -0.56 -7.99 -23.84
N SER A 55 0.61 -8.64 -23.81
CA SER A 55 1.14 -9.22 -25.03
C SER A 55 0.24 -10.40 -25.41
N GLU A 56 -0.57 -10.24 -26.46
CA GLU A 56 -1.33 -11.35 -27.07
C GLU A 56 -0.38 -12.45 -27.62
N ASP A 57 0.91 -12.12 -27.72
CA ASP A 57 1.97 -13.02 -28.16
C ASP A 57 2.58 -13.85 -27.01
N PHE A 58 2.18 -13.63 -25.75
CA PHE A 58 2.67 -14.49 -24.67
C PHE A 58 2.13 -15.91 -24.84
N ARG A 59 3.03 -16.88 -24.94
CA ARG A 59 2.72 -18.31 -25.08
C ARG A 59 2.95 -19.01 -23.75
N TYR A 60 1.88 -19.26 -23.01
CA TYR A 60 1.94 -19.82 -21.66
C TYR A 60 2.58 -21.21 -21.65
N ASP A 61 2.13 -22.10 -22.54
CA ASP A 61 2.60 -23.48 -22.57
C ASP A 61 4.09 -23.55 -22.92
N ALA A 62 4.49 -22.83 -23.98
CA ALA A 62 5.88 -22.76 -24.42
C ALA A 62 6.81 -22.18 -23.33
N THR A 63 6.38 -21.11 -22.65
CA THR A 63 7.20 -20.46 -21.62
C THR A 63 7.40 -21.36 -20.40
N VAL A 64 6.34 -22.02 -19.94
CA VAL A 64 6.41 -22.99 -18.83
C VAL A 64 7.33 -24.14 -19.17
N ARG A 65 7.16 -24.75 -20.35
CA ARG A 65 8.00 -25.88 -20.79
C ARG A 65 9.46 -25.48 -20.93
N ALA A 66 9.76 -24.30 -21.48
CA ALA A 66 11.13 -23.79 -21.57
C ALA A 66 11.76 -23.54 -20.18
N GLY A 67 10.97 -23.07 -19.21
CA GLY A 67 11.42 -22.91 -17.82
C GLY A 67 11.72 -24.26 -17.18
N LEU A 68 10.81 -25.22 -17.34
CA LEU A 68 10.91 -26.55 -16.78
C LEU A 68 12.07 -27.36 -17.36
N GLU A 69 12.29 -27.28 -18.67
CA GLU A 69 13.41 -27.92 -19.35
C GLU A 69 14.75 -27.42 -18.80
N ARG A 70 14.86 -26.12 -18.53
CA ARG A 70 16.06 -25.55 -17.91
C ARG A 70 16.19 -25.96 -16.44
N PHE A 71 15.09 -25.91 -15.69
CA PHE A 71 15.08 -26.32 -14.29
C PHE A 71 15.56 -27.76 -14.12
N SER A 72 15.03 -28.68 -14.92
CA SER A 72 15.34 -30.11 -14.86
C SER A 72 16.77 -30.47 -15.27
N ARG A 73 17.52 -29.55 -15.89
CA ARG A 73 18.95 -29.75 -16.19
C ARG A 73 19.83 -29.57 -14.95
N ASP A 74 19.44 -28.61 -14.10
CA ASP A 74 20.26 -28.15 -12.99
C ASP A 74 19.71 -28.61 -11.63
N HIS A 75 18.45 -29.05 -11.57
CA HIS A 75 17.71 -29.42 -10.36
C HIS A 75 16.95 -30.74 -10.53
N GLY A 76 16.50 -31.31 -9.41
CA GLY A 76 15.78 -32.59 -9.38
C GLY A 76 14.29 -32.48 -9.74
N ALA A 77 13.45 -33.21 -9.01
CA ALA A 77 11.99 -33.13 -9.19
C ALA A 77 11.49 -31.71 -8.94
N HIS A 78 10.51 -31.28 -9.73
CA HIS A 78 9.85 -29.98 -9.58
C HIS A 78 8.57 -30.14 -8.76
N GLY A 79 8.22 -29.08 -8.02
CA GLY A 79 6.97 -28.96 -7.29
C GLY A 79 5.97 -28.07 -8.00
N LEU A 80 5.37 -27.15 -7.24
CA LEU A 80 4.47 -26.13 -7.75
C LEU A 80 5.16 -25.24 -8.79
N ILE A 81 4.53 -25.08 -9.96
CA ILE A 81 4.93 -24.07 -10.95
C ILE A 81 3.96 -22.91 -10.87
N ILE A 82 4.49 -21.69 -10.75
CA ILE A 82 3.71 -20.46 -10.73
C ILE A 82 4.07 -19.61 -11.93
N VAL A 83 3.07 -19.26 -12.75
CA VAL A 83 3.23 -18.35 -13.86
C VAL A 83 2.59 -17.00 -13.52
N PHE A 84 3.35 -15.93 -13.68
CA PHE A 84 2.83 -14.58 -13.66
C PHE A 84 2.73 -14.08 -15.10
N PRO A 85 1.51 -13.92 -15.63
CA PRO A 85 1.29 -13.35 -16.96
C PRO A 85 1.99 -12.00 -17.14
N PRO A 86 2.50 -11.69 -18.34
CA PRO A 86 2.93 -10.34 -18.65
C PRO A 86 1.74 -9.40 -18.52
N ARG A 87 1.80 -8.51 -17.54
CA ARG A 87 0.77 -7.49 -17.34
C ARG A 87 0.73 -6.53 -18.51
N PRO A 88 -0.38 -5.79 -18.69
CA PRO A 88 -0.44 -4.78 -19.71
C PRO A 88 0.73 -3.83 -19.55
N GLY A 89 1.64 -3.89 -20.51
CA GLY A 89 2.84 -3.09 -20.54
C GLY A 89 4.16 -3.74 -20.23
N SER A 90 4.29 -4.59 -19.21
CA SER A 90 5.62 -5.05 -18.82
C SER A 90 6.29 -5.84 -19.92
N GLY A 91 5.49 -6.51 -20.77
CA GLY A 91 5.99 -7.37 -21.83
C GLY A 91 6.90 -8.48 -21.29
N VAL A 92 6.83 -8.80 -19.99
CA VAL A 92 7.65 -9.82 -19.33
C VAL A 92 6.75 -10.72 -18.50
N GLY A 93 6.71 -12.00 -18.85
CA GLY A 93 6.10 -13.05 -18.04
C GLY A 93 7.15 -13.71 -17.15
N HIS A 94 6.72 -14.23 -16.01
CA HIS A 94 7.62 -14.90 -15.07
C HIS A 94 7.13 -16.32 -14.83
N VAL A 95 8.06 -17.26 -14.74
CA VAL A 95 7.80 -18.65 -14.37
C VAL A 95 8.67 -18.99 -13.17
N SER A 96 8.02 -19.35 -12.07
CA SER A 96 8.67 -19.84 -10.85
C SER A 96 8.46 -21.33 -10.76
N ILE A 97 9.53 -22.05 -10.44
CA ILE A 97 9.52 -23.50 -10.29
C ILE A 97 10.15 -23.82 -8.93
N ALA A 98 9.35 -24.42 -8.03
CA ALA A 98 9.82 -24.90 -6.74
C ALA A 98 10.57 -26.22 -6.88
N GLU A 99 11.58 -26.45 -6.05
CA GLU A 99 12.32 -27.71 -5.99
C GLU A 99 11.67 -28.72 -5.02
N GLY A 100 11.55 -29.98 -5.47
CA GLY A 100 10.93 -31.07 -4.73
C GLY A 100 9.41 -30.93 -4.55
N GLY A 101 8.82 -31.77 -3.69
CA GLY A 101 7.42 -31.63 -3.25
C GLY A 101 7.22 -30.53 -2.19
N GLY A 102 8.26 -29.75 -1.92
CA GLY A 102 8.31 -28.73 -0.89
C GLY A 102 7.73 -27.40 -1.35
N HIS A 103 7.59 -26.49 -0.38
CA HIS A 103 7.20 -25.12 -0.66
C HIS A 103 8.28 -24.40 -1.45
N SER A 104 7.81 -23.37 -2.12
CA SER A 104 8.49 -22.44 -2.99
C SER A 104 9.59 -21.56 -2.37
N HIS A 105 10.14 -21.92 -1.20
CA HIS A 105 11.28 -21.22 -0.60
C HIS A 105 12.61 -21.61 -1.27
N ASP A 106 12.73 -22.85 -1.74
CA ASP A 106 13.87 -23.35 -2.51
C ASP A 106 13.41 -23.59 -3.96
N GLY A 107 13.77 -22.68 -4.86
CA GLY A 107 13.32 -22.73 -6.25
C GLY A 107 13.99 -21.70 -7.15
N MET A 108 13.66 -21.79 -8.44
CA MET A 108 14.19 -20.92 -9.49
C MET A 108 13.11 -20.05 -10.10
N VAL A 109 13.47 -18.80 -10.38
CA VAL A 109 12.65 -17.83 -11.08
C VAL A 109 13.25 -17.56 -12.45
N TYR A 110 12.45 -17.77 -13.49
CA TYR A 110 12.80 -17.49 -14.87
C TYR A 110 11.95 -16.32 -15.40
N GLN A 111 12.62 -15.30 -15.93
CA GLN A 111 11.99 -14.11 -16.52
C GLN A 111 12.03 -14.22 -18.04
N TYR A 112 10.89 -14.04 -18.70
CA TYR A 112 10.73 -14.21 -20.14
C TYR A 112 10.12 -12.99 -20.79
N ASP A 113 10.72 -12.51 -21.88
CA ASP A 113 10.13 -11.43 -22.68
C ASP A 113 8.95 -11.98 -23.51
N ALA A 114 7.81 -11.32 -23.37
CA ALA A 114 6.54 -11.62 -24.04
C ALA A 114 6.49 -11.12 -25.49
N GLY A 115 7.44 -10.29 -25.91
CA GLY A 115 7.72 -9.96 -27.31
C GLY A 115 9.08 -10.53 -27.70
N ALA A 116 9.19 -11.14 -28.89
CA ALA A 116 10.35 -11.91 -29.38
C ALA A 116 10.46 -13.37 -28.88
N GLY A 117 9.34 -14.11 -28.90
CA GLY A 117 9.37 -15.58 -28.87
C GLY A 117 9.78 -16.21 -27.53
N GLY A 118 9.59 -15.51 -26.40
CA GLY A 118 9.86 -16.09 -25.09
C GLY A 118 11.35 -16.24 -24.77
N ARG A 119 12.18 -15.25 -25.11
CA ARG A 119 13.61 -15.27 -24.73
C ARG A 119 13.75 -15.15 -23.22
N LEU A 120 14.61 -15.98 -22.63
CA LEU A 120 15.00 -15.84 -21.23
C LEU A 120 15.77 -14.53 -21.06
N ARG A 121 15.26 -13.69 -20.17
CA ARG A 121 15.89 -12.44 -19.75
C ARG A 121 16.79 -12.62 -18.53
N ALA A 122 16.35 -13.40 -17.54
CA ALA A 122 17.12 -13.67 -16.33
C ALA A 122 16.66 -14.98 -15.66
N ALA A 123 17.57 -15.65 -14.97
CA ALA A 123 17.28 -16.76 -14.08
C ALA A 123 17.94 -16.47 -12.72
N LYS A 124 17.20 -16.61 -11.61
CA LYS A 124 17.72 -16.34 -10.27
C LYS A 124 17.16 -17.36 -9.28
N PRO A 125 17.96 -17.80 -8.28
CA PRO A 125 17.42 -18.44 -7.08
C PRO A 125 16.47 -17.46 -6.41
N GLY A 126 15.29 -17.93 -6.00
CA GLY A 126 14.33 -17.06 -5.38
C GLY A 126 13.10 -17.78 -4.90
N ASP A 127 12.68 -17.40 -3.70
CA ASP A 127 11.43 -17.80 -3.10
C ASP A 127 10.24 -17.23 -3.90
N THR A 128 9.12 -17.95 -4.05
CA THR A 128 7.88 -17.32 -4.58
C THR A 128 7.38 -16.17 -3.70
N GLU A 129 7.72 -16.13 -2.41
CA GLU A 129 7.47 -14.96 -1.57
C GLU A 129 8.32 -13.77 -2.05
N ILE A 130 9.55 -14.02 -2.52
CA ILE A 130 10.39 -13.02 -3.21
C ILE A 130 9.75 -12.62 -4.55
N LEU A 131 9.02 -13.47 -5.26
CA LEU A 131 8.25 -13.06 -6.46
C LEU A 131 7.02 -12.20 -6.13
N TYR A 132 6.26 -12.61 -5.12
CA TYR A 132 5.15 -11.82 -4.57
C TYR A 132 5.61 -10.52 -3.91
N LYS A 133 6.89 -10.37 -3.57
CA LYS A 133 7.48 -9.15 -3.03
C LYS A 133 8.17 -8.32 -4.13
N THR A 134 8.94 -8.93 -5.02
CA THR A 134 10.00 -8.26 -5.81
C THR A 134 9.63 -8.02 -7.28
N ASP A 135 8.76 -8.83 -7.90
CA ASP A 135 8.54 -8.74 -9.36
C ASP A 135 7.41 -7.80 -9.79
N TRP A 136 7.04 -6.89 -8.89
CA TRP A 136 6.11 -5.83 -9.19
C TRP A 136 6.88 -4.63 -9.70
N THR A 137 7.05 -4.61 -11.01
CA THR A 137 7.25 -3.37 -11.77
C THR A 137 8.53 -2.60 -11.39
N THR A 138 8.69 -1.40 -11.95
CA THR A 138 9.91 -0.59 -11.81
C THR A 138 10.38 -0.45 -10.36
N PRO A 139 11.69 -0.21 -10.12
CA PRO A 139 12.20 -0.04 -8.76
C PRO A 139 11.41 0.95 -7.90
N LEU A 140 10.87 2.02 -8.51
CA LEU A 140 10.00 2.98 -7.82
C LEU A 140 8.71 2.34 -7.30
N SER A 141 8.00 1.57 -8.13
CA SER A 141 6.74 0.94 -7.74
C SER A 141 6.95 -0.12 -6.67
N SER A 142 7.94 -1.00 -6.86
CA SER A 142 8.32 -2.00 -5.86
C SER A 142 8.68 -1.35 -4.52
N PHE A 143 9.40 -0.22 -4.56
CA PHE A 143 9.72 0.54 -3.37
C PHE A 143 8.48 1.04 -2.61
N LEU A 144 7.50 1.61 -3.31
CA LEU A 144 6.27 2.15 -2.70
C LEU A 144 5.43 1.05 -2.02
N VAL A 145 5.32 -0.12 -2.64
CA VAL A 145 4.59 -1.26 -2.08
C VAL A 145 5.28 -1.76 -0.80
N HIS A 146 6.59 -2.03 -0.85
CA HIS A 146 7.36 -2.51 0.30
C HIS A 146 7.41 -1.52 1.47
N LEU A 147 7.44 -0.22 1.16
CA LEU A 147 7.36 0.82 2.18
C LEU A 147 6.03 0.78 2.93
N HIS A 148 4.93 0.40 2.27
CA HIS A 148 3.62 0.26 2.88
C HIS A 148 3.43 -1.08 3.61
N THR A 149 3.91 -2.19 3.05
CA THR A 149 3.69 -3.53 3.62
C THR A 149 4.66 -3.86 4.75
N ASP A 150 5.91 -3.42 4.64
CA ASP A 150 7.01 -3.87 5.49
C ASP A 150 7.86 -2.72 6.05
N LEU A 151 7.57 -1.46 5.72
CA LEU A 151 8.41 -0.29 6.06
C LEU A 151 9.85 -0.39 5.54
N TRP A 152 10.12 -1.27 4.56
CA TRP A 152 11.47 -1.66 4.16
C TRP A 152 12.32 -2.25 5.30
N LEU A 153 11.69 -2.84 6.31
CA LEU A 153 12.36 -3.61 7.36
C LEU A 153 12.48 -5.10 6.96
N PRO A 154 13.50 -5.83 7.44
CA PRO A 154 13.63 -7.26 7.19
C PRO A 154 12.41 -8.06 7.64
N ALA A 155 12.11 -9.14 6.93
CA ALA A 155 11.10 -10.11 7.35
C ALA A 155 11.55 -10.83 8.64
N PRO A 156 10.62 -11.17 9.56
CA PRO A 156 9.19 -10.86 9.55
C PRO A 156 8.85 -9.49 10.19
N TRP A 157 9.85 -8.76 10.67
CA TRP A 157 9.68 -7.58 11.53
C TRP A 157 8.88 -6.44 10.88
N GLY A 158 9.09 -6.20 9.58
CA GLY A 158 8.32 -5.22 8.83
C GLY A 158 6.81 -5.47 8.88
N ARG A 159 6.39 -6.72 8.59
CA ARG A 159 4.99 -7.13 8.65
C ARG A 159 4.42 -7.04 10.05
N PHE A 160 5.16 -7.46 11.07
CA PHE A 160 4.69 -7.34 12.45
C PHE A 160 4.48 -5.88 12.87
N ALA A 161 5.37 -4.99 12.47
CA ALA A 161 5.21 -3.55 12.72
C ALA A 161 3.96 -3.00 12.03
N THR A 162 3.75 -3.28 10.74
CA THR A 162 2.57 -2.79 10.01
C THR A 162 1.26 -3.39 10.53
N GLY A 163 1.27 -4.66 10.93
CA GLY A 163 0.11 -5.33 11.55
C GLY A 163 -0.28 -4.70 12.89
N PHE A 164 0.70 -4.37 13.73
CA PHE A 164 0.47 -3.65 14.98
C PHE A 164 -0.08 -2.24 14.74
N LEU A 165 0.42 -1.52 13.72
CA LEU A 165 -0.11 -0.21 13.33
C LEU A 165 -1.57 -0.30 12.83
N GLY A 166 -1.92 -1.35 12.08
CA GLY A 166 -3.31 -1.64 11.72
C GLY A 166 -4.20 -1.84 12.95
N LEU A 167 -3.69 -2.55 13.96
CA LEU A 167 -4.42 -2.82 15.19
C LEU A 167 -4.63 -1.54 16.02
N THR A 168 -3.61 -0.68 16.11
CA THR A 168 -3.77 0.60 16.81
C THR A 168 -4.72 1.55 16.08
N LEU A 169 -4.75 1.53 14.74
CA LEU A 169 -5.76 2.24 13.96
C LEU A 169 -7.17 1.71 14.25
N LEU A 170 -7.35 0.38 14.27
CA LEU A 170 -8.63 -0.26 14.58
C LEU A 170 -9.12 0.10 15.99
N ILE A 171 -8.26 -0.02 17.01
CA ILE A 171 -8.56 0.37 18.40
C ILE A 171 -8.92 1.86 18.48
N SER A 172 -8.17 2.72 17.77
CA SER A 172 -8.43 4.16 17.73
C SER A 172 -9.77 4.49 17.07
N ALA A 173 -10.12 3.80 15.98
CA ALA A 173 -11.40 3.98 15.28
C ALA A 173 -12.58 3.53 16.16
N VAL A 174 -12.52 2.31 16.72
CA VAL A 174 -13.58 1.77 17.61
C VAL A 174 -13.78 2.66 18.84
N SER A 175 -12.71 3.05 19.51
CA SER A 175 -12.79 3.98 20.65
C SER A 175 -13.35 5.36 20.24
N GLY A 176 -13.00 5.83 19.04
CA GLY A 176 -13.51 7.07 18.46
C GLY A 176 -15.04 7.06 18.28
N VAL A 177 -15.62 5.95 17.79
CA VAL A 177 -17.08 5.77 17.65
C VAL A 177 -17.79 5.94 18.99
N VAL A 178 -17.30 5.26 20.02
CA VAL A 178 -17.93 5.26 21.35
C VAL A 178 -17.85 6.63 22.00
N ILE A 179 -16.70 7.32 21.86
CA ILE A 179 -16.48 8.68 22.36
C ILE A 179 -17.38 9.69 21.63
N HIS A 180 -17.44 9.63 20.31
CA HIS A 180 -18.06 10.63 19.45
C HIS A 180 -19.46 10.24 18.95
N ARG A 181 -20.14 9.27 19.57
CA ARG A 181 -21.47 8.77 19.14
C ARG A 181 -22.54 9.86 18.92
N LYS A 182 -22.46 11.00 19.61
CA LYS A 182 -23.41 12.13 19.44
C LYS A 182 -23.11 12.99 18.20
N LEU A 183 -21.92 12.86 17.62
CA LEU A 183 -21.45 13.63 16.48
C LEU A 183 -22.02 13.13 15.14
N PHE A 184 -22.47 11.86 15.07
CA PHE A 184 -23.17 11.31 13.89
C PHE A 184 -24.46 12.09 13.54
N ARG A 185 -25.04 12.84 14.48
CA ARG A 185 -26.19 13.71 14.21
C ARG A 185 -25.81 15.06 13.59
N ARG A 186 -24.51 15.38 13.47
CA ARG A 186 -23.98 16.68 13.04
C ARG A 186 -22.91 16.54 11.94
N MET A 187 -22.89 15.42 11.21
CA MET A 187 -21.81 15.04 10.26
C MET A 187 -21.58 16.06 9.13
N PHE A 188 -22.57 16.91 8.84
CA PHE A 188 -22.52 17.92 7.79
C PHE A 188 -22.25 19.35 8.28
N SER A 189 -22.08 19.58 9.58
CA SER A 189 -21.82 20.95 10.09
C SER A 189 -20.33 21.16 10.37
N PHE A 190 -19.60 21.78 9.44
CA PHE A 190 -18.24 22.29 9.72
C PHE A 190 -18.34 23.67 10.40
N ARG A 191 -17.72 23.81 11.57
CA ARG A 191 -17.61 25.11 12.26
C ARG A 191 -16.17 25.59 12.23
N ARG A 192 -15.90 26.63 11.45
CA ARG A 192 -14.60 27.30 11.46
C ARG A 192 -14.39 27.95 12.83
N GLY A 193 -13.34 27.52 13.54
CA GLY A 193 -13.05 28.00 14.88
C GLY A 193 -12.44 29.40 14.90
N ARG A 194 -12.63 30.13 16.01
CA ARG A 194 -11.99 31.44 16.26
C ARG A 194 -10.45 31.36 16.37
N SER A 195 -9.88 30.18 16.60
CA SER A 195 -8.43 29.94 16.68
C SER A 195 -8.00 28.69 15.88
N ARG A 196 -6.69 28.60 15.55
CA ARG A 196 -6.11 27.45 14.83
C ARG A 196 -6.36 26.14 15.56
N ALA A 197 -6.16 26.17 16.87
CA ALA A 197 -6.44 25.12 17.82
C ALA A 197 -7.83 24.48 17.67
N VAL A 198 -8.86 25.34 17.73
CA VAL A 198 -10.25 24.92 17.60
C VAL A 198 -10.48 24.35 16.19
N THR A 199 -9.90 24.97 15.16
CA THR A 199 -10.03 24.50 13.78
C THR A 199 -9.43 23.11 13.58
N VAL A 200 -8.22 22.84 14.09
CA VAL A 200 -7.57 21.52 14.01
C VAL A 200 -8.39 20.45 14.73
N ARG A 201 -8.95 20.78 15.90
CA ARG A 201 -9.82 19.88 16.65
C ARG A 201 -11.13 19.56 15.92
N GLU A 202 -11.78 20.56 15.34
CA GLU A 202 -13.00 20.34 14.56
C GLU A 202 -12.69 19.57 13.26
N LEU A 203 -11.53 19.81 12.65
CA LEU A 203 -11.05 19.04 11.51
C LEU A 203 -10.85 17.56 11.87
N HIS A 204 -10.12 17.24 12.95
CA HIS A 204 -9.89 15.86 13.40
C HIS A 204 -11.22 15.10 13.60
N LYS A 205 -12.19 15.72 14.28
CA LYS A 205 -13.53 15.14 14.47
C LYS A 205 -14.25 14.91 13.13
N THR A 206 -14.22 15.89 12.24
CA THR A 206 -14.92 15.83 10.96
C THR A 206 -14.29 14.74 10.08
N LEU A 207 -12.97 14.79 9.88
CA LEU A 207 -12.26 13.79 9.10
C LEU A 207 -12.49 12.38 9.66
N GLY A 208 -12.42 12.22 10.99
CA GLY A 208 -12.59 10.91 11.64
C GLY A 208 -13.96 10.30 11.42
N VAL A 209 -15.00 11.12 11.26
CA VAL A 209 -16.34 10.67 10.94
C VAL A 209 -16.45 10.27 9.46
N TRP A 210 -15.93 11.08 8.55
CA TRP A 210 -15.99 10.82 7.10
C TRP A 210 -15.16 9.61 6.66
N THR A 211 -14.05 9.34 7.36
CA THR A 211 -13.17 8.19 7.06
C THR A 211 -13.38 7.01 8.01
N LEU A 212 -14.42 7.03 8.86
CA LEU A 212 -14.60 6.00 9.89
C LEU A 212 -14.70 4.59 9.31
N LEU A 213 -15.64 4.38 8.38
CA LEU A 213 -15.88 3.07 7.78
C LEU A 213 -14.63 2.57 7.05
N PHE A 214 -13.98 3.47 6.31
CA PHE A 214 -12.73 3.20 5.62
C PHE A 214 -11.61 2.79 6.59
N ASN A 215 -11.40 3.52 7.68
CA ASN A 215 -10.35 3.22 8.66
C ASN A 215 -10.61 1.95 9.47
N LEU A 216 -11.87 1.64 9.77
CA LEU A 216 -12.25 0.35 10.37
C LEU A 216 -11.90 -0.80 9.43
N MET A 217 -12.29 -0.69 8.16
CA MET A 217 -12.01 -1.69 7.14
C MET A 217 -10.50 -1.86 6.91
N ILE A 218 -9.78 -0.79 6.57
CA ILE A 218 -8.34 -0.84 6.26
C ILE A 218 -7.51 -1.24 7.48
N GLY A 219 -7.86 -0.77 8.69
CA GLY A 219 -7.18 -1.18 9.91
C GLY A 219 -7.34 -2.67 10.19
N PHE A 220 -8.56 -3.20 10.06
CA PHE A 220 -8.86 -4.62 10.23
C PHE A 220 -8.14 -5.49 9.18
N THR A 221 -8.31 -5.17 7.90
CA THR A 221 -7.73 -5.98 6.82
C THR A 221 -6.21 -5.86 6.76
N GLY A 222 -5.65 -4.69 7.07
CA GLY A 222 -4.20 -4.51 7.18
C GLY A 222 -3.59 -5.37 8.28
N THR A 223 -4.23 -5.43 9.47
CA THR A 223 -3.81 -6.36 10.54
C THR A 223 -3.91 -7.82 10.11
N LEU A 224 -5.01 -8.22 9.47
CA LEU A 224 -5.17 -9.60 8.98
C LEU A 224 -4.10 -9.98 7.93
N LEU A 225 -3.81 -9.09 6.98
CA LEU A 225 -2.80 -9.32 5.94
C LEU A 225 -1.38 -9.40 6.51
N SER A 226 -1.04 -8.50 7.43
CA SER A 226 0.28 -8.49 8.07
C SER A 226 0.51 -9.71 8.96
N PHE A 227 -0.54 -10.22 9.60
CA PHE A 227 -0.50 -11.46 10.40
C PHE A 227 -1.17 -12.62 9.66
N ALA A 228 -0.93 -12.76 8.36
CA ALA A 228 -1.64 -13.75 7.55
C ALA A 228 -1.53 -15.18 8.09
N THR A 229 -0.32 -15.61 8.48
CA THR A 229 -0.10 -16.96 9.02
C THR A 229 -0.72 -17.15 10.41
N ALA A 230 -0.65 -16.13 11.27
CA ALA A 230 -1.12 -16.21 12.65
C ALA A 230 -2.62 -15.92 12.82
N LEU A 231 -3.25 -15.19 11.91
CA LEU A 231 -4.64 -14.75 12.00
C LEU A 231 -5.46 -15.16 10.77
N LEU A 232 -5.01 -14.82 9.56
CA LEU A 232 -5.82 -15.03 8.35
C LEU A 232 -6.02 -16.53 8.05
N LEU A 233 -4.95 -17.33 8.03
CA LEU A 233 -5.04 -18.77 7.76
C LEU A 233 -5.90 -19.48 8.82
N PRO A 234 -5.65 -19.34 10.14
CA PRO A 234 -6.53 -19.93 11.15
C PRO A 234 -7.99 -19.48 11.04
N ALA A 235 -8.24 -18.20 10.74
CA ALA A 235 -9.61 -17.70 10.54
C ALA A 235 -10.29 -18.36 9.34
N VAL A 236 -9.58 -18.52 8.21
CA VAL A 236 -10.08 -19.26 7.05
C VAL A 236 -10.33 -20.73 7.41
N ALA A 237 -9.51 -21.34 8.25
CA ALA A 237 -9.59 -22.75 8.65
C ALA A 237 -10.88 -23.00 9.41
N LEU A 238 -11.05 -22.20 10.45
CA LEU A 238 -12.20 -22.26 11.35
C LEU A 238 -13.51 -22.12 10.56
N VAL A 239 -13.51 -21.22 9.57
CA VAL A 239 -14.71 -20.83 8.85
C VAL A 239 -15.03 -21.72 7.65
N SER A 240 -14.01 -22.14 6.90
CA SER A 240 -14.19 -22.90 5.64
C SER A 240 -14.05 -24.40 5.81
N PHE A 241 -13.30 -24.83 6.83
CA PHE A 241 -12.84 -26.21 6.98
C PHE A 241 -13.08 -26.76 8.40
N GLY A 242 -13.89 -26.07 9.22
CA GLY A 242 -14.19 -26.52 10.59
C GLY A 242 -12.99 -26.53 11.54
N GLY A 243 -11.94 -25.75 11.24
CA GLY A 243 -10.71 -25.69 12.02
C GLY A 243 -9.59 -26.61 11.53
N ASP A 244 -9.83 -27.38 10.48
CA ASP A 244 -8.83 -28.28 9.87
C ASP A 244 -7.80 -27.47 9.05
N MET A 245 -6.59 -27.34 9.62
CA MET A 245 -5.48 -26.65 8.99
C MET A 245 -4.86 -27.44 7.83
N GLU A 246 -4.93 -28.78 7.83
CA GLU A 246 -4.41 -29.60 6.72
C GLU A 246 -5.29 -29.43 5.46
N ARG A 247 -6.61 -29.24 5.64
CA ARG A 247 -7.53 -28.93 4.54
C ARG A 247 -7.34 -27.54 3.93
N ILE A 248 -6.83 -26.56 4.69
CA ILE A 248 -6.38 -25.28 4.12
C ILE A 248 -5.24 -25.55 3.16
N GLU A 249 -4.22 -26.28 3.62
CA GLU A 249 -3.06 -26.59 2.80
C GLU A 249 -3.50 -27.29 1.52
N ALA A 250 -4.35 -28.32 1.59
CA ALA A 250 -4.90 -28.98 0.39
C ALA A 250 -5.67 -28.02 -0.56
N THR A 251 -6.28 -26.95 -0.03
CA THR A 251 -7.04 -25.96 -0.83
C THR A 251 -6.15 -24.90 -1.49
N PHE A 252 -5.12 -24.43 -0.78
CA PHE A 252 -4.18 -23.42 -1.28
C PHE A 252 -3.01 -24.01 -2.06
N VAL A 253 -2.50 -25.16 -1.62
CA VAL A 253 -1.40 -25.92 -2.24
C VAL A 253 -1.88 -26.72 -3.43
N GLY A 254 -3.18 -26.99 -3.55
CA GLY A 254 -3.84 -27.51 -4.75
C GLY A 254 -3.37 -28.91 -5.16
N ALA A 255 -4.33 -29.83 -5.15
CA ALA A 255 -4.18 -31.27 -5.38
C ALA A 255 -3.52 -32.01 -4.20
N GLY A 256 -4.08 -33.17 -3.84
CA GLY A 256 -3.46 -34.09 -2.88
C GLY A 256 -2.12 -34.62 -3.39
N ALA A 257 -1.67 -35.78 -2.93
CA ALA A 257 -0.46 -36.38 -3.51
C ALA A 257 -0.60 -36.53 -5.04
N PRO A 258 0.49 -36.36 -5.83
CA PRO A 258 0.47 -36.64 -7.25
C PRO A 258 -0.01 -38.08 -7.50
N SER A 259 -0.67 -38.33 -8.63
CA SER A 259 -1.12 -39.68 -8.96
C SER A 259 0.06 -40.63 -9.21
N GLY A 260 1.22 -40.08 -9.56
CA GLY A 260 2.42 -40.84 -9.94
C GLY A 260 2.32 -41.39 -11.37
N VAL A 261 1.24 -41.08 -12.09
CA VAL A 261 1.00 -41.51 -13.47
C VAL A 261 1.24 -40.32 -14.38
N TYR A 262 2.26 -40.42 -15.24
CA TYR A 262 2.54 -39.39 -16.23
C TYR A 262 1.35 -39.19 -17.16
N ALA A 263 0.91 -37.94 -17.27
CA ALA A 263 -0.04 -37.51 -18.29
C ALA A 263 0.26 -36.06 -18.66
N ARG A 264 0.50 -35.81 -19.94
CA ARG A 264 0.86 -34.46 -20.40
C ARG A 264 -0.25 -33.46 -20.07
N THR A 265 0.13 -32.36 -19.43
CA THR A 265 -0.78 -31.25 -19.15
C THR A 265 -1.25 -30.63 -20.46
N ALA A 266 -2.55 -30.36 -20.53
CA ALA A 266 -3.22 -29.71 -21.64
C ALA A 266 -2.59 -28.34 -21.97
N ASP A 267 -2.80 -27.90 -23.21
CA ASP A 267 -2.30 -26.63 -23.72
C ASP A 267 -2.79 -25.45 -22.87
N LEU A 268 -1.87 -24.82 -22.15
CA LEU A 268 -2.18 -23.69 -21.26
C LEU A 268 -2.71 -22.48 -22.04
N ASP A 269 -2.29 -22.29 -23.28
CA ASP A 269 -2.79 -21.23 -24.15
C ASP A 269 -4.27 -21.47 -24.54
N GLY A 270 -4.65 -22.74 -24.71
CA GLY A 270 -6.04 -23.18 -24.86
C GLY A 270 -6.90 -22.90 -23.64
N LEU A 271 -6.39 -23.19 -22.43
CA LEU A 271 -7.09 -22.89 -21.18
C LEU A 271 -7.31 -21.38 -21.01
N MET A 272 -6.30 -20.56 -21.33
CA MET A 272 -6.42 -19.10 -21.31
C MET A 272 -7.48 -18.57 -22.27
N ARG A 273 -7.59 -19.15 -23.48
CA ARG A 273 -8.65 -18.81 -24.44
C ARG A 273 -10.02 -19.22 -23.92
N ASP A 274 -10.15 -20.39 -23.29
CA ASP A 274 -11.41 -20.84 -22.68
C ASP A 274 -11.85 -19.92 -21.53
N VAL A 275 -10.94 -19.52 -20.63
CA VAL A 275 -11.26 -18.53 -19.59
C VAL A 275 -11.72 -17.21 -20.20
N GLY A 276 -11.02 -16.71 -21.23
CA GLY A 276 -11.39 -15.48 -21.93
C GLY A 276 -12.76 -15.54 -22.59
N ALA A 277 -13.17 -16.72 -23.10
CA ALA A 277 -14.49 -16.95 -23.65
C ALA A 277 -15.58 -17.04 -22.57
N ARG A 278 -15.28 -17.64 -21.41
CA ARG A 278 -16.21 -17.75 -20.27
C ARG A 278 -16.44 -16.42 -19.57
N ALA A 279 -15.39 -15.61 -19.43
CA ALA A 279 -15.42 -14.35 -18.72
C ALA A 279 -14.76 -13.23 -19.56
N PRO A 280 -15.55 -12.62 -20.48
CA PRO A 280 -15.06 -11.50 -21.28
C PRO A 280 -14.53 -10.37 -20.40
N GLY A 281 -13.27 -9.97 -20.64
CA GLY A 281 -12.60 -8.93 -19.87
C GLY A 281 -11.90 -9.40 -18.60
N PHE A 282 -11.86 -10.71 -18.33
CA PHE A 282 -11.04 -11.28 -17.26
C PHE A 282 -9.55 -10.94 -17.45
N GLN A 283 -8.91 -10.51 -16.37
CA GLN A 283 -7.50 -10.12 -16.34
C GLN A 283 -6.73 -11.13 -15.50
N PRO A 284 -6.03 -12.11 -16.10
CA PRO A 284 -5.26 -13.10 -15.35
C PRO A 284 -4.11 -12.41 -14.62
N THR A 285 -3.93 -12.76 -13.35
CA THR A 285 -2.87 -12.22 -12.48
C THR A 285 -1.82 -13.25 -12.12
N ILE A 286 -2.21 -14.51 -12.01
CA ILE A 286 -1.36 -15.62 -11.61
C ILE A 286 -1.96 -16.95 -12.08
N VAL A 287 -1.12 -17.88 -12.49
CA VAL A 287 -1.48 -19.26 -12.81
C VAL A 287 -0.69 -20.18 -11.90
N HIS A 288 -1.37 -21.08 -11.21
CA HIS A 288 -0.72 -22.14 -10.44
C HIS A 288 -0.90 -23.46 -11.18
N LEU A 289 0.20 -24.17 -11.38
CA LEU A 289 0.22 -25.50 -12.00
C LEU A 289 0.67 -26.49 -10.94
N HIS A 290 -0.27 -27.34 -10.53
CA HIS A 290 -0.09 -28.35 -9.52
C HIS A 290 0.19 -29.68 -10.21
N HIS A 291 1.24 -30.38 -9.78
CA HIS A 291 1.67 -31.68 -10.31
C HIS A 291 1.73 -31.67 -11.85
N PHE A 292 2.49 -30.74 -12.41
CA PHE A 292 2.57 -30.56 -13.86
C PHE A 292 3.05 -31.85 -14.55
N ASP A 293 2.36 -32.24 -15.62
CA ASP A 293 2.55 -33.49 -16.37
C ASP A 293 2.25 -34.80 -15.60
N ASP A 294 1.34 -34.73 -14.62
CA ASP A 294 0.74 -35.87 -13.91
C ASP A 294 -0.77 -36.02 -14.24
N ALA A 295 -1.32 -37.24 -14.17
CA ALA A 295 -2.75 -37.49 -14.40
C ALA A 295 -3.66 -36.77 -13.38
N GLY A 296 -3.13 -36.46 -12.19
CA GLY A 296 -3.77 -35.66 -11.14
C GLY A 296 -3.49 -34.16 -11.22
N ALA A 297 -2.90 -33.66 -12.31
CA ALA A 297 -2.56 -32.25 -12.46
C ALA A 297 -3.79 -31.33 -12.32
N LEU A 298 -3.60 -30.17 -11.69
CA LEU A 298 -4.60 -29.10 -11.64
C LEU A 298 -3.98 -27.78 -12.13
N VAL A 299 -4.77 -27.02 -12.88
CA VAL A 299 -4.40 -25.69 -13.37
C VAL A 299 -5.38 -24.66 -12.80
N ASP A 300 -4.86 -23.76 -11.96
CA ASP A 300 -5.62 -22.68 -11.33
C ASP A 300 -5.25 -21.33 -11.93
N ILE A 301 -6.13 -20.78 -12.78
CA ILE A 301 -5.97 -19.45 -13.38
C ILE A 301 -6.71 -18.43 -12.50
N SER A 302 -5.96 -17.59 -11.77
CA SER A 302 -6.54 -16.56 -10.90
C SER A 302 -6.40 -15.16 -11.51
N GLY A 303 -7.36 -14.30 -11.24
CA GLY A 303 -7.39 -12.97 -11.83
C GLY A 303 -8.57 -12.12 -11.37
N PHE A 304 -8.72 -10.96 -12.00
CA PHE A 304 -9.85 -10.06 -11.76
C PHE A 304 -10.88 -10.19 -12.88
N GLU A 305 -12.13 -10.38 -12.48
CA GLU A 305 -13.28 -10.39 -13.38
C GLU A 305 -14.05 -9.07 -13.26
N PRO A 306 -14.47 -8.44 -14.37
CA PRO A 306 -15.27 -7.22 -14.31
C PRO A 306 -16.52 -7.40 -13.42
N GLY A 307 -16.73 -6.47 -12.50
CA GLY A 307 -17.86 -6.52 -11.56
C GLY A 307 -17.62 -7.34 -10.29
N ASN A 308 -16.50 -8.05 -10.16
CA ASN A 308 -16.13 -8.72 -8.92
C ASN A 308 -15.12 -7.91 -8.10
N ALA A 309 -15.35 -7.82 -6.79
CA ALA A 309 -14.51 -7.07 -5.87
C ALA A 309 -13.28 -7.86 -5.39
N SER A 310 -13.32 -9.19 -5.47
CA SER A 310 -12.24 -10.09 -5.13
C SER A 310 -11.66 -10.78 -6.37
N GLN A 311 -10.46 -11.34 -6.25
CA GLN A 311 -9.94 -12.24 -7.28
C GLN A 311 -10.82 -13.50 -7.36
N VAL A 312 -10.97 -13.99 -8.60
CA VAL A 312 -11.63 -15.26 -8.92
C VAL A 312 -10.60 -16.23 -9.43
N LYS A 313 -10.89 -17.51 -9.29
CA LYS A 313 -10.03 -18.60 -9.73
C LYS A 313 -10.82 -19.55 -10.64
N TYR A 314 -10.31 -19.81 -11.82
CA TYR A 314 -10.81 -20.81 -12.76
C TYR A 314 -9.91 -22.04 -12.69
N ARG A 315 -10.48 -23.18 -12.28
CA ARG A 315 -9.77 -24.45 -12.08
C ARG A 315 -10.05 -25.41 -13.22
N TYR A 316 -9.00 -26.06 -13.70
CA TYR A 316 -9.04 -27.07 -14.75
C TYR A 316 -8.31 -28.35 -14.30
N HIS A 317 -8.79 -29.49 -14.79
CA HIS A 317 -8.02 -30.72 -14.75
C HIS A 317 -6.88 -30.64 -15.77
N GLY A 318 -5.64 -30.72 -15.30
CA GLY A 318 -4.46 -30.49 -16.12
C GLY A 318 -4.34 -31.48 -17.27
N ALA A 319 -4.53 -32.78 -17.04
CA ALA A 319 -4.38 -33.79 -18.08
C ALA A 319 -5.45 -33.72 -19.19
N SER A 320 -6.71 -33.49 -18.84
CA SER A 320 -7.82 -33.46 -19.81
C SER A 320 -8.12 -32.06 -20.36
N GLY A 321 -7.65 -31.01 -19.69
CA GLY A 321 -8.05 -29.63 -19.95
C GLY A 321 -9.51 -29.32 -19.61
N ALA A 322 -10.22 -30.25 -18.96
CA ALA A 322 -11.63 -30.06 -18.62
C ALA A 322 -11.79 -28.99 -17.53
N PHE A 323 -12.71 -28.06 -17.73
CA PHE A 323 -13.10 -27.08 -16.73
C PHE A 323 -13.71 -27.79 -15.52
N ALA A 324 -13.15 -27.55 -14.33
CA ALA A 324 -13.59 -28.17 -13.10
C ALA A 324 -14.52 -27.23 -12.30
N ALA A 325 -14.08 -26.00 -12.02
CA ALA A 325 -14.84 -25.06 -11.21
C ALA A 325 -14.39 -23.60 -11.38
N ARG A 326 -15.32 -22.67 -11.11
CA ARG A 326 -15.04 -21.25 -10.86
C ARG A 326 -15.21 -21.00 -9.36
N LEU A 327 -14.18 -20.47 -8.72
CA LEU A 327 -14.12 -20.23 -7.28
C LEU A 327 -14.08 -18.72 -7.02
N ASP A 328 -15.00 -18.23 -6.19
CA ASP A 328 -14.99 -16.85 -5.69
C ASP A 328 -14.15 -16.77 -4.40
N GLY A 329 -13.03 -16.03 -4.45
CA GLY A 329 -12.16 -15.87 -3.29
C GLY A 329 -11.34 -17.12 -2.95
N ILE A 330 -11.20 -17.41 -1.66
CA ILE A 330 -10.34 -18.48 -1.14
C ILE A 330 -11.03 -19.86 -1.21
N SER A 331 -12.33 -19.90 -0.94
CA SER A 331 -13.14 -21.13 -0.98
C SER A 331 -14.60 -20.80 -1.28
N ASP A 332 -15.27 -21.68 -2.02
CA ASP A 332 -16.68 -21.49 -2.40
C ASP A 332 -17.67 -21.97 -1.32
N THR A 333 -17.17 -22.64 -0.28
CA THR A 333 -17.98 -23.41 0.68
C THR A 333 -18.51 -22.59 1.86
N ALA A 334 -17.98 -21.40 2.16
CA ALA A 334 -18.38 -20.61 3.32
C ALA A 334 -18.63 -19.13 3.01
N ALA A 335 -19.81 -18.62 3.40
CA ALA A 335 -20.21 -17.22 3.19
C ALA A 335 -19.22 -16.20 3.79
N LEU A 336 -18.61 -16.55 4.92
CA LEU A 336 -17.61 -15.70 5.59
C LEU A 336 -16.26 -15.70 4.85
N SER A 337 -15.92 -16.73 4.06
CA SER A 337 -14.74 -16.74 3.19
C SER A 337 -14.91 -15.78 2.01
N LYS A 338 -16.12 -15.70 1.44
CA LYS A 338 -16.47 -14.69 0.45
C LYS A 338 -16.41 -13.27 1.03
N THR A 339 -16.86 -13.08 2.27
CA THR A 339 -16.75 -11.79 2.97
C THR A 339 -15.29 -11.40 3.23
N LEU A 340 -14.45 -12.34 3.66
CA LEU A 340 -13.02 -12.09 3.85
C LEU A 340 -12.35 -11.74 2.51
N ALA A 341 -12.62 -12.49 1.44
CA ALA A 341 -12.09 -12.19 0.11
C ALA A 341 -12.51 -10.80 -0.39
N LEU A 342 -13.78 -10.41 -0.18
CA LEU A 342 -14.28 -9.07 -0.47
C LEU A 342 -13.51 -8.01 0.33
N LEU A 343 -13.39 -8.16 1.65
CA LEU A 343 -12.68 -7.21 2.50
C LEU A 343 -11.21 -7.06 2.10
N LEU A 344 -10.55 -8.16 1.73
CA LEU A 344 -9.18 -8.13 1.19
C LEU A 344 -9.13 -7.38 -0.15
N GLY A 345 -10.06 -7.64 -1.07
CA GLY A 345 -10.18 -6.89 -2.32
C GLY A 345 -10.40 -5.39 -2.10
N LEU A 346 -11.26 -5.02 -1.15
CA LEU A 346 -11.50 -3.65 -0.74
C LEU A 346 -10.26 -3.00 -0.11
N HIS A 347 -9.37 -3.75 0.54
CA HIS A 347 -8.11 -3.19 1.07
C HIS A 347 -7.20 -2.68 -0.04
N PHE A 348 -7.06 -3.45 -1.13
CA PHE A 348 -6.22 -3.08 -2.26
C PHE A 348 -6.78 -1.92 -3.07
N GLY A 349 -8.11 -1.69 -3.03
CA GLY A 349 -8.76 -0.56 -3.70
C GLY A 349 -8.67 -0.58 -5.23
N ASN A 350 -8.38 -1.74 -5.82
CA ASN A 350 -8.08 -1.91 -7.25
C ASN A 350 -9.18 -2.66 -8.03
N PHE A 351 -10.40 -2.74 -7.49
CA PHE A 351 -11.46 -3.63 -7.97
C PHE A 351 -12.42 -3.05 -9.02
N ALA A 352 -12.49 -1.72 -9.17
CA ALA A 352 -13.46 -1.07 -10.06
C ALA A 352 -12.82 0.09 -10.85
N GLY A 353 -11.58 -0.13 -11.29
CA GLY A 353 -10.85 0.77 -12.18
C GLY A 353 -10.33 2.07 -11.53
N PRO A 354 -9.87 3.03 -12.35
CA PRO A 354 -9.14 4.21 -11.87
C PRO A 354 -9.95 5.15 -10.96
N ALA A 355 -11.27 5.24 -11.17
CA ALA A 355 -12.14 6.10 -10.35
C ALA A 355 -12.17 5.63 -8.89
N VAL A 356 -12.31 4.32 -8.66
CA VAL A 356 -12.27 3.75 -7.31
C VAL A 356 -10.89 3.91 -6.67
N LYS A 357 -9.81 3.71 -7.44
CA LYS A 357 -8.45 3.98 -6.97
C LYS A 357 -8.29 5.42 -6.49
N ALA A 358 -8.83 6.40 -7.24
CA ALA A 358 -8.80 7.81 -6.86
C ALA A 358 -9.57 8.08 -5.57
N VAL A 359 -10.77 7.51 -5.41
CA VAL A 359 -11.54 7.62 -4.16
C VAL A 359 -10.78 7.01 -2.98
N TRP A 360 -10.19 5.82 -3.14
CA TRP A 360 -9.40 5.16 -2.10
C TRP A 360 -8.17 5.96 -1.72
N SER A 361 -7.47 6.54 -2.69
CA SER A 361 -6.32 7.41 -2.46
C SER A 361 -6.72 8.67 -1.69
N VAL A 362 -7.84 9.33 -2.07
CA VAL A 362 -8.36 10.49 -1.34
C VAL A 362 -8.72 10.13 0.10
N LEU A 363 -9.42 9.01 0.33
CA LEU A 363 -9.75 8.54 1.68
C LEU A 363 -8.49 8.23 2.50
N GLY A 364 -7.46 7.65 1.88
CA GLY A 364 -6.16 7.43 2.48
C GLY A 364 -5.44 8.73 2.85
N ILE A 365 -5.39 9.71 1.95
CA ILE A 365 -4.80 11.04 2.22
C ILE A 365 -5.55 11.75 3.35
N VAL A 366 -6.89 11.74 3.32
CA VAL A 366 -7.70 12.33 4.39
C VAL A 366 -7.45 11.61 5.73
N SER A 367 -7.25 10.29 5.72
CA SER A 367 -6.93 9.52 6.91
C SER A 367 -5.51 9.78 7.43
N SER A 368 -4.54 10.07 6.56
CA SER A 368 -3.21 10.50 7.01
C SER A 368 -3.25 11.89 7.67
N LEU A 369 -4.07 12.81 7.14
CA LEU A 369 -4.34 14.10 7.78
C LEU A 369 -5.08 13.95 9.11
N LEU A 370 -5.98 12.96 9.25
CA LEU A 370 -6.63 12.64 10.51
C LEU A 370 -5.61 12.28 11.60
N VAL A 371 -4.59 11.48 11.26
CA VAL A 371 -3.50 11.10 12.17
C VAL A 371 -2.69 12.34 12.60
N LEU A 372 -2.28 13.18 11.65
CA LEU A 372 -1.54 14.42 11.95
C LEU A 372 -2.35 15.38 12.83
N THR A 373 -3.62 15.61 12.50
CA THR A 373 -4.49 16.50 13.29
C THR A 373 -4.76 15.97 14.70
N GLY A 374 -4.78 14.64 14.88
CA GLY A 374 -4.85 13.99 16.19
C GLY A 374 -3.62 14.28 17.04
N MET A 375 -2.43 14.09 16.46
CA MET A 375 -1.15 14.44 17.11
C MET A 375 -1.09 15.92 17.50
N MET A 376 -1.45 16.82 16.58
CA MET A 376 -1.47 18.26 16.84
C MET A 376 -2.42 18.63 17.98
N THR A 377 -3.64 18.06 18.00
CA THR A 377 -4.62 18.30 19.06
C THR A 377 -4.12 17.81 20.42
N TRP A 378 -3.42 16.68 20.46
CA TRP A 378 -2.87 16.11 21.69
C TRP A 378 -1.75 16.99 22.26
N ILE A 379 -0.82 17.42 21.41
CA ILE A 379 0.30 18.30 21.80
C ILE A 379 -0.24 19.59 22.38
N GLU A 380 -1.17 20.23 21.67
CA GLU A 380 -1.70 21.54 22.04
C GLU A 380 -2.40 21.51 23.42
N ARG A 381 -3.28 20.53 23.64
CA ARG A 381 -4.01 20.40 24.92
C ARG A 381 -3.09 20.19 26.11
N ARG A 382 -1.98 19.48 25.93
CA ARG A 382 -1.01 19.19 26.99
C ARG A 382 0.01 20.29 27.17
N ALA A 383 0.42 20.97 26.10
CA ALA A 383 1.31 22.13 26.16
C ALA A 383 0.72 23.25 27.04
N LEU A 384 -0.60 23.47 26.98
CA LEU A 384 -1.32 24.46 27.80
C LEU A 384 -1.28 24.17 29.31
N ARG A 385 -1.01 22.92 29.71
CA ARG A 385 -1.04 22.45 31.12
C ARG A 385 0.34 22.00 31.62
N ALA A 386 1.38 22.19 30.82
CA ALA A 386 2.69 21.61 31.04
C ALA A 386 3.66 22.55 31.77
N GLY A 387 4.38 22.01 32.76
CA GLY A 387 5.57 22.65 33.32
C GLY A 387 6.73 22.74 32.31
N ALA A 388 7.81 23.46 32.67
CA ALA A 388 8.90 23.80 31.73
C ALA A 388 9.53 22.60 31.01
N ARG A 389 9.80 21.48 31.71
CA ARG A 389 10.36 20.25 31.10
C ARG A 389 9.40 19.61 30.10
N ALA A 390 8.11 19.54 30.44
CA ALA A 390 7.08 19.01 29.55
C ALA A 390 6.86 19.91 28.32
N ARG A 391 7.01 21.24 28.45
CA ARG A 391 6.98 22.16 27.29
C ARG A 391 8.09 21.90 26.27
N ARG A 392 9.31 21.59 26.73
CA ARG A 392 10.41 21.19 25.82
C ARG A 392 10.09 19.90 25.07
N GLY A 393 9.56 18.89 25.77
CA GLY A 393 9.13 17.63 25.13
C GLY A 393 8.05 17.84 24.06
N HIS A 394 7.04 18.66 24.34
CA HIS A 394 6.00 19.01 23.36
C HIS A 394 6.56 19.80 22.16
N ALA A 395 7.53 20.69 22.38
CA ALA A 395 8.20 21.42 21.30
C ALA A 395 8.99 20.47 20.39
N VAL A 396 9.75 19.53 20.97
CA VAL A 396 10.44 18.49 20.20
C VAL A 396 9.43 17.67 19.41
N LEU A 397 8.37 17.15 20.04
CA LEU A 397 7.35 16.36 19.36
C LEU A 397 6.64 17.14 18.23
N SER A 398 6.43 18.44 18.38
CA SER A 398 5.89 19.30 17.31
C SER A 398 6.83 19.35 16.10
N ARG A 399 8.14 19.43 16.35
CA ARG A 399 9.17 19.48 15.31
C ARG A 399 9.35 18.12 14.64
N LEU A 400 9.26 17.01 15.40
CA LEU A 400 9.22 15.66 14.85
C LEU A 400 7.99 15.46 13.95
N THR A 401 6.83 15.93 14.40
CA THR A 401 5.58 15.86 13.63
C THR A 401 5.68 16.66 12.34
N ALA A 402 6.27 17.86 12.36
CA ALA A 402 6.54 18.62 11.15
C ALA A 402 7.60 17.96 10.25
N GLY A 403 8.66 17.38 10.84
CA GLY A 403 9.71 16.65 10.14
C GLY A 403 9.17 15.48 9.34
N VAL A 404 8.33 14.64 9.94
CA VAL A 404 7.70 13.52 9.23
C VAL A 404 6.58 14.01 8.30
N GLY A 405 5.74 14.95 8.76
CA GLY A 405 4.58 15.45 8.01
C GLY A 405 4.94 16.17 6.71
N PHE A 406 6.05 16.92 6.67
CA PHE A 406 6.58 17.53 5.45
C PHE A 406 7.69 16.70 4.81
N GLY A 407 8.42 15.89 5.58
CA GLY A 407 9.52 15.06 5.08
C GLY A 407 9.08 13.86 4.27
N LEU A 408 7.95 13.23 4.61
CA LEU A 408 7.46 12.10 3.81
C LEU A 408 7.00 12.54 2.42
N PRO A 409 6.17 13.59 2.24
CA PRO A 409 5.88 14.13 0.91
C PRO A 409 7.13 14.57 0.14
N LEU A 410 8.12 15.16 0.84
CA LEU A 410 9.41 15.54 0.25
C LEU A 410 10.17 14.31 -0.28
N ALA A 411 10.29 13.26 0.54
CA ALA A 411 10.99 12.03 0.18
C ALA A 411 10.29 11.31 -0.99
N LEU A 412 8.94 11.28 -0.99
CA LEU A 412 8.15 10.77 -2.10
C LEU A 412 8.38 11.59 -3.38
N ALA A 413 8.34 12.92 -3.32
CA ALA A 413 8.64 13.77 -4.47
C ALA A 413 10.06 13.53 -5.00
N GLY A 414 11.02 13.34 -4.09
CA GLY A 414 12.41 13.01 -4.40
C GLY A 414 12.55 11.71 -5.19
N VAL A 415 11.90 10.62 -4.78
CA VAL A 415 12.00 9.35 -5.50
C VAL A 415 11.34 9.38 -6.88
N PHE A 416 10.26 10.14 -7.05
CA PHE A 416 9.65 10.35 -8.37
C PHE A 416 10.57 11.18 -9.29
N ALA A 417 11.20 12.24 -8.77
CA ALA A 417 12.20 12.98 -9.53
C ALA A 417 13.41 12.10 -9.87
N ALA A 418 13.87 11.29 -8.92
CA ALA A 418 15.03 10.42 -9.09
C ALA A 418 14.81 9.28 -10.09
N ALA A 419 13.57 8.85 -10.31
CA ALA A 419 13.21 7.74 -11.18
C ALA A 419 13.76 7.86 -12.61
N HIS A 420 14.03 9.08 -13.08
CA HIS A 420 14.47 9.38 -14.44
C HIS A 420 15.81 10.13 -14.53
N LEU A 421 16.56 10.29 -13.42
CA LEU A 421 17.83 11.05 -13.42
C LEU A 421 18.95 10.37 -14.20
N THR A 422 18.90 9.05 -14.39
CA THR A 422 20.01 8.24 -14.92
C THR A 422 19.89 7.92 -16.42
N GLY A 423 18.96 8.54 -17.15
CA GLY A 423 18.73 8.23 -18.59
C GLY A 423 18.08 6.86 -18.84
N GLY A 424 17.54 6.24 -17.78
CA GLY A 424 16.85 4.95 -17.75
C GLY A 424 16.24 4.73 -16.35
N PRO A 425 15.50 3.64 -16.09
CA PRO A 425 14.87 3.39 -14.80
C PRO A 425 15.90 3.41 -13.67
N ALA A 426 15.70 4.27 -12.67
CA ALA A 426 16.62 4.37 -11.53
C ALA A 426 16.73 3.04 -10.77
N SER A 427 17.94 2.70 -10.30
CA SER A 427 18.15 1.49 -9.50
C SER A 427 17.45 1.58 -8.13
N MET A 428 17.13 0.43 -7.55
CA MET A 428 16.52 0.37 -6.22
C MET A 428 17.38 1.07 -5.16
N ALA A 429 18.71 0.97 -5.26
CA ALA A 429 19.62 1.65 -4.33
C ALA A 429 19.50 3.18 -4.40
N VAL A 430 19.35 3.75 -5.60
CA VAL A 430 19.13 5.19 -5.78
C VAL A 430 17.81 5.61 -5.14
N ILE A 431 16.73 4.87 -5.41
CA ILE A 431 15.40 5.15 -4.85
C ILE A 431 15.44 5.13 -3.31
N GLN A 432 16.00 4.10 -2.70
CA GLN A 432 16.13 4.01 -1.25
C GLN A 432 16.99 5.14 -0.67
N THR A 433 18.12 5.45 -1.31
CA THR A 433 19.04 6.49 -0.85
C THR A 433 18.35 7.85 -0.85
N VAL A 434 17.68 8.20 -1.96
CA VAL A 434 16.95 9.47 -2.09
C VAL A 434 15.82 9.57 -1.07
N PHE A 435 15.06 8.48 -0.89
CA PHE A 435 13.96 8.47 0.08
C PHE A 435 14.46 8.69 1.51
N TRP A 436 15.39 7.85 1.97
CA TRP A 436 15.86 7.89 3.36
C TRP A 436 16.67 9.15 3.64
N ALA A 437 17.51 9.61 2.70
CA ALA A 437 18.21 10.88 2.83
C ALA A 437 17.22 12.04 2.91
N GLY A 438 16.21 12.10 2.04
CA GLY A 438 15.18 13.14 2.08
C GLY A 438 14.42 13.18 3.41
N LEU A 439 14.03 12.01 3.93
CA LEU A 439 13.33 11.90 5.20
C LEU A 439 14.21 12.30 6.40
N VAL A 440 15.46 11.82 6.44
CA VAL A 440 16.44 12.15 7.50
C VAL A 440 16.83 13.63 7.45
N LEU A 441 17.07 14.19 6.27
CA LEU A 441 17.40 15.61 6.11
C LEU A 441 16.24 16.50 6.54
N SER A 442 15.00 16.17 6.17
CA SER A 442 13.82 16.90 6.64
C SER A 442 13.68 16.83 8.16
N PHE A 443 13.85 15.64 8.73
CA PHE A 443 13.79 15.42 10.18
C PHE A 443 14.85 16.23 10.93
N CYS A 444 16.12 16.08 10.55
CA CYS A 444 17.25 16.80 11.11
C CYS A 444 17.12 18.32 10.90
N GLY A 445 16.63 18.75 9.74
CA GLY A 445 16.36 20.14 9.43
C GLY A 445 15.32 20.72 10.38
N MET A 446 14.14 20.10 10.47
CA MET A 446 13.05 20.54 11.35
C MET A 446 13.44 20.53 12.83
N LEU A 447 14.38 19.68 13.26
CA LEU A 447 14.91 19.73 14.63
C LEU A 447 15.83 20.92 14.87
N ARG A 448 16.52 21.44 13.84
CA ARG A 448 17.51 22.54 13.95
C ARG A 448 16.99 23.93 13.54
N VAL A 449 15.91 24.04 12.78
CA VAL A 449 15.41 25.36 12.31
C VAL A 449 15.06 26.31 13.46
N ARG A 450 15.47 27.58 13.41
CA ARG A 450 15.06 28.54 14.47
C ARG A 450 13.56 28.79 14.43
N ASP A 451 13.02 29.03 13.24
CA ASP A 451 11.58 29.19 13.00
C ASP A 451 11.02 27.94 12.31
N LEU A 452 10.20 27.18 13.05
CA LEU A 452 9.55 25.96 12.54
C LEU A 452 8.69 26.25 11.30
N ARG A 453 8.08 27.43 11.23
CA ARG A 453 7.22 27.82 10.13
C ARG A 453 8.01 28.12 8.87
N ALA A 454 9.12 28.83 8.99
CA ALA A 454 10.04 29.04 7.87
C ALA A 454 10.58 27.70 7.36
N GLY A 455 10.92 26.77 8.26
CA GLY A 455 11.28 25.39 7.92
C GLY A 455 10.18 24.67 7.14
N MET A 456 8.93 24.72 7.61
CA MET A 456 7.77 24.14 6.90
C MET A 456 7.53 24.78 5.53
N ALA A 457 7.69 26.10 5.41
CA ALA A 457 7.56 26.80 4.13
C ALA A 457 8.63 26.36 3.14
N PHE A 458 9.89 26.29 3.58
CA PHE A 458 11.00 25.80 2.77
C PHE A 458 10.79 24.34 2.33
N GLY A 459 10.48 23.44 3.27
CA GLY A 459 10.22 22.04 2.96
C GLY A 459 9.07 21.84 1.97
N ALA A 460 7.98 22.61 2.13
CA ALA A 460 6.88 22.61 1.17
C ALA A 460 7.31 23.14 -0.21
N GLY A 461 8.14 24.17 -0.27
CA GLY A 461 8.66 24.72 -1.52
C GLY A 461 9.54 23.72 -2.28
N VAL A 462 10.48 23.07 -1.59
CA VAL A 462 11.33 22.03 -2.19
C VAL A 462 10.47 20.84 -2.66
N THR A 463 9.51 20.40 -1.84
CA THR A 463 8.56 19.33 -2.23
C THR A 463 7.79 19.70 -3.50
N GLY A 464 7.25 20.93 -3.56
CA GLY A 464 6.53 21.41 -4.74
C GLY A 464 7.42 21.46 -5.98
N MET A 465 8.68 21.86 -5.82
CA MET A 465 9.65 21.93 -6.92
C MET A 465 9.95 20.54 -7.47
N LEU A 466 10.21 19.56 -6.61
CA LEU A 466 10.49 18.18 -7.01
C LEU A 466 9.32 17.55 -7.75
N TRP A 467 8.08 17.80 -7.30
CA TRP A 467 6.88 17.33 -8.01
C TRP A 467 6.72 17.94 -9.40
N LEU A 468 7.03 19.23 -9.57
CA LEU A 468 7.02 19.88 -10.88
C LEU A 468 8.17 19.41 -11.78
N LEU A 469 9.33 19.12 -11.21
CA LEU A 469 10.51 18.64 -11.93
C LEU A 469 10.34 17.20 -12.42
N ALA A 470 9.64 16.33 -11.70
CA ALA A 470 9.55 14.91 -12.05
C ALA A 470 9.03 14.64 -13.49
N PRO A 471 7.91 15.23 -13.96
CA PRO A 471 7.48 15.09 -15.35
C PRO A 471 8.47 15.68 -16.38
N ALA A 472 9.16 16.77 -16.03
CA ALA A 472 10.17 17.37 -16.89
C ALA A 472 11.40 16.47 -17.03
N LEU A 473 11.87 15.88 -15.93
CA LEU A 473 12.97 14.92 -15.90
C LEU A 473 12.63 13.67 -16.71
N LYS A 474 11.41 13.15 -16.57
CA LYS A 474 10.90 12.06 -17.41
C LYS A 474 11.00 12.42 -18.90
N ALA A 475 10.55 13.61 -19.29
CA ALA A 475 10.60 14.05 -20.68
C ALA A 475 12.04 14.18 -21.21
N THR A 476 12.97 14.69 -20.40
CA THR A 476 14.40 14.79 -20.79
C THR A 476 15.10 13.43 -20.85
N ALA A 477 14.61 12.44 -20.12
CA ALA A 477 15.16 11.08 -20.10
C ALA A 477 14.60 10.18 -21.22
N GLY A 478 13.97 10.75 -22.25
CA GLY A 478 13.39 10.01 -23.38
C GLY A 478 11.98 9.48 -23.13
N GLY A 479 11.39 9.75 -21.96
CA GLY A 479 9.97 9.50 -21.72
C GLY A 479 9.11 10.52 -22.46
N GLU A 480 7.87 10.13 -22.76
CA GLU A 480 6.94 11.04 -23.43
C GLU A 480 6.28 12.01 -22.41
N PRO A 481 6.17 13.30 -22.74
CA PRO A 481 5.43 14.26 -21.93
C PRO A 481 3.91 14.00 -22.00
N PHE A 482 3.15 14.53 -21.04
CA PHE A 482 1.72 14.21 -20.89
C PHE A 482 0.89 14.41 -22.17
N TRP A 483 1.15 15.47 -22.95
CA TRP A 483 0.40 15.71 -24.20
C TRP A 483 0.65 14.64 -25.26
N GLN A 484 1.88 14.12 -25.34
CA GLN A 484 2.20 12.99 -26.23
C GLN A 484 1.65 11.68 -25.69
N ALA A 485 1.68 11.47 -24.37
CA ALA A 485 1.06 10.31 -23.73
C ALA A 485 -0.44 10.24 -24.06
N PHE A 486 -1.17 11.35 -23.98
CA PHE A 486 -2.58 11.41 -24.38
C PHE A 486 -2.78 11.17 -25.88
N ALA A 487 -1.94 11.75 -26.74
CA ALA A 487 -2.00 11.52 -28.19
C ALA A 487 -1.79 10.05 -28.57
N ARG A 488 -1.04 9.29 -27.76
CA ARG A 488 -0.78 7.85 -27.93
C ARG A 488 -1.69 6.95 -27.10
N LEU A 489 -2.78 7.50 -26.53
CA LEU A 489 -3.74 6.78 -25.68
C LEU A 489 -3.12 6.13 -24.42
N ARG A 490 -1.97 6.63 -23.96
CA ARG A 490 -1.30 6.21 -22.72
C ARG A 490 -1.77 7.05 -21.55
N PHE A 491 -3.08 7.00 -21.28
CA PHE A 491 -3.77 7.83 -20.29
C PHE A 491 -3.18 7.73 -18.88
N ALA A 492 -2.73 6.54 -18.44
CA ALA A 492 -2.15 6.36 -17.11
C ALA A 492 -0.90 7.25 -16.89
N ALA A 493 0.02 7.26 -17.85
CA ALA A 493 1.25 8.06 -17.77
C ALA A 493 0.94 9.57 -17.87
N GLY A 494 0.01 9.96 -18.75
CA GLY A 494 -0.40 11.36 -18.90
C GLY A 494 -1.14 11.92 -17.67
N VAL A 495 -2.06 11.14 -17.09
CA VAL A 495 -2.77 11.50 -15.86
C VAL A 495 -1.80 11.59 -14.68
N ALA A 496 -0.84 10.66 -14.59
CA ALA A 496 0.19 10.71 -13.56
C ALA A 496 0.96 12.03 -13.60
N ASP A 497 1.44 12.48 -14.78
CA ASP A 497 2.10 13.78 -14.92
C ASP A 497 1.24 14.95 -14.42
N LEU A 498 -0.04 14.99 -14.81
CA LEU A 498 -0.96 16.05 -14.37
C LEU A 498 -1.18 16.03 -12.86
N VAL A 499 -1.25 14.85 -12.24
CA VAL A 499 -1.33 14.71 -10.79
C VAL A 499 -0.06 15.23 -10.12
N LEU A 500 1.12 14.87 -10.62
CA LEU A 500 2.39 15.37 -10.08
C LEU A 500 2.48 16.90 -10.20
N ILE A 501 2.09 17.48 -11.35
CA ILE A 501 2.04 18.93 -11.54
C ILE A 501 1.07 19.58 -10.54
N GLY A 502 -0.13 19.02 -10.39
CA GLY A 502 -1.14 19.49 -9.43
C GLY A 502 -0.65 19.46 -7.99
N LEU A 503 0.03 18.39 -7.57
CA LEU A 503 0.69 18.29 -6.27
C LEU A 503 1.79 19.35 -6.13
N GLY A 504 2.60 19.54 -7.16
CA GLY A 504 3.63 20.56 -7.21
C GLY A 504 3.09 21.97 -6.96
N VAL A 505 2.05 22.36 -7.69
CA VAL A 505 1.36 23.64 -7.51
C VAL A 505 0.75 23.76 -6.11
N LEU A 506 0.09 22.70 -5.61
CA LEU A 506 -0.50 22.69 -4.28
C LEU A 506 0.55 22.95 -3.19
N PHE A 507 1.71 22.28 -3.26
CA PHE A 507 2.80 22.45 -2.30
C PHE A 507 3.47 23.83 -2.43
N MET A 508 3.60 24.38 -3.64
CA MET A 508 4.05 25.77 -3.83
C MET A 508 3.10 26.78 -3.20
N LEU A 509 1.79 26.62 -3.41
CA LEU A 509 0.78 27.48 -2.77
C LEU A 509 0.81 27.34 -1.24
N LEU A 510 1.05 26.14 -0.73
CA LEU A 510 1.24 25.90 0.70
C LEU A 510 2.49 26.63 1.22
N ALA A 511 3.62 26.55 0.52
CA ALA A 511 4.86 27.24 0.87
C ALA A 511 4.64 28.76 0.93
N LEU A 512 3.99 29.34 -0.08
CA LEU A 512 3.65 30.77 -0.12
C LEU A 512 2.72 31.17 1.03
N ARG A 513 1.70 30.36 1.34
CA ARG A 513 0.79 30.61 2.48
C ARG A 513 1.49 30.52 3.83
N LEU A 514 2.49 29.64 3.96
CA LEU A 514 3.29 29.51 5.17
C LEU A 514 4.24 30.69 5.33
N ALA A 515 4.85 31.18 4.24
CA ALA A 515 5.77 32.32 4.23
C ALA A 515 5.08 33.69 4.43
N ARG A 516 3.95 33.94 3.76
CA ARG A 516 3.26 35.26 3.77
C ARG A 516 2.68 35.68 5.12
N ARG A 517 2.36 34.72 5.96
CA ARG A 517 1.76 34.99 7.27
C ARG A 517 2.93 35.15 8.23
N GLY A 518 3.41 36.38 8.40
CA GLY A 518 4.69 36.77 8.98
C GLY A 518 5.22 35.99 10.18
N THR A 519 6.55 36.09 10.33
CA THR A 519 7.29 35.90 11.56
C THR A 519 6.61 36.70 12.67
N VAL A 520 5.81 36.02 13.50
CA VAL A 520 5.63 36.52 14.86
C VAL A 520 6.99 36.30 15.49
N THR A 521 7.83 37.32 15.46
CA THR A 521 8.92 37.44 16.41
C THR A 521 8.32 37.13 17.76
N HIS A 522 8.83 36.08 18.41
CA HIS A 522 8.58 35.91 19.83
C HIS A 522 9.17 37.15 20.49
N ASP A 523 8.37 38.19 20.69
CA ASP A 523 8.58 39.03 21.84
C ASP A 523 8.57 38.06 23.04
N PRO A 524 9.62 38.05 23.88
CA PRO A 524 9.52 37.38 25.15
C PRO A 524 8.30 38.01 25.82
N LEU A 525 7.30 37.18 26.13
CA LEU A 525 6.13 37.62 26.89
C LEU A 525 6.62 38.53 28.02
N PRO A 526 6.11 39.77 28.16
CA PRO A 526 6.47 40.60 29.29
C PRO A 526 6.18 39.76 30.53
N VAL A 527 7.20 39.62 31.38
CA VAL A 527 7.08 38.99 32.69
C VAL A 527 6.13 39.89 33.47
N GLY A 528 4.83 39.62 33.33
CA GLY A 528 3.78 40.25 34.10
C GLY A 528 3.99 39.83 35.54
N THR A 529 4.46 40.77 36.34
CA THR A 529 4.36 40.74 37.79
C THR A 529 2.92 40.41 38.16
N ALA A 530 2.72 39.27 38.83
CA ALA A 530 1.41 38.89 39.33
C ALA A 530 0.93 39.96 40.34
N PRO A 531 -0.31 40.47 40.23
CA PRO A 531 -0.91 41.18 41.34
C PRO A 531 -1.17 40.16 42.46
N ARG A 532 -0.58 40.40 43.63
CA ARG A 532 -0.94 39.70 44.87
C ARG A 532 -2.37 40.11 45.24
N GLY A 533 -3.31 39.19 45.07
CA GLY A 533 -4.68 39.28 45.59
C GLY A 533 -5.12 37.90 46.09
N PRO A 534 -5.85 37.81 47.21
CA PRO A 534 -5.99 36.57 47.97
C PRO A 534 -6.88 35.55 47.26
N VAL A 535 -6.43 34.30 47.27
CA VAL A 535 -7.20 33.13 46.84
C VAL A 535 -8.29 32.87 47.88
N ASN A 536 -9.54 33.07 47.50
CA ASN A 536 -10.68 32.59 48.27
C ASN A 536 -10.95 31.13 47.88
N GLN A 537 -10.87 30.23 48.86
CA GLN A 537 -11.26 28.82 48.77
C GLN A 537 -12.76 28.69 49.01
N ALA A 538 -13.52 28.16 48.03
CA ALA A 538 -14.88 27.58 48.09
C ALA A 538 -15.47 27.68 46.66
N ALA A 539 -16.21 26.75 46.05
CA ALA A 539 -16.80 25.47 46.41
C ALA A 539 -17.24 24.78 45.09
N GLU A 540 -17.34 23.43 45.13
CA GLU A 540 -18.13 22.50 44.28
C GLU A 540 -17.85 22.32 42.77
#